data_AF-A0A841BUG1-F1
#
_entry.id   AF-A0A841BUG1-F1
#
_cell.length_a   1.000
_cell.length_b   1.000
_cell.length_c   1.000
_cell.angle_alpha   90.00
_cell.angle_beta   90.00
_cell.angle_gamma   90.00
#
_symmetry.space_group_name_H-M   'P 1'
#
loop_
_entity.id
_entity.type
_entity.pdbx_description
1 polymer ?
#
loop_
_entity_poly.entity_id
_entity_poly.type
_entity_poly.pdbx_seq_one_letter_code
_entity_poly.pdbx_strand_id
1 'polypeptide(L)' 'MTTTPMESPVRQARLSHGWELVELALRVKFIADALGETTPKVGDLVTSLFLWENQREQVPTSYEALLDLVFDAYTRRVPA' A
#
# COMPACT_ATOMS: atom_id res chain seq x y z
N MET A 1 -22.89 -10.76 18.84
CA MET A 1 -21.45 -10.90 18.54
C MET A 1 -21.08 -9.74 17.65
N THR A 2 -20.45 -8.71 18.20
CA THR A 2 -19.93 -7.58 17.41
C THR A 2 -18.64 -8.07 16.77
N THR A 3 -18.69 -8.40 15.49
CA THR A 3 -17.48 -8.60 14.68
C THR A 3 -16.77 -7.26 14.61
N THR A 4 -15.74 -7.07 15.45
CA THR A 4 -14.80 -5.97 15.26
C THR A 4 -14.33 -6.04 13.81
N PRO A 5 -14.50 -4.99 12.99
CA PRO A 5 -13.98 -5.01 11.65
C PRO A 5 -12.47 -5.16 11.77
N MET A 6 -11.96 -6.34 11.42
CA MET A 6 -10.52 -6.57 11.30
C MET A 6 -10.03 -5.62 10.22
N GLU A 7 -9.33 -4.57 10.65
CA GLU A 7 -8.79 -3.53 9.77
C GLU A 7 -7.78 -4.16 8.81
N SER A 8 -7.72 -3.65 7.57
CA SER A 8 -6.72 -4.11 6.60
C SER A 8 -5.30 -3.89 7.16
N PRO A 9 -4.42 -4.92 7.18
CA PRO A 9 -3.03 -4.78 7.64
C PRO A 9 -2.28 -3.65 6.91
N VAL A 10 -2.58 -3.44 5.62
CA VAL A 10 -1.99 -2.36 4.82
C VAL A 10 -2.47 -0.99 5.29
N ARG A 11 -3.75 -0.86 5.65
CA ARG A 11 -4.29 0.38 6.24
C ARG A 11 -3.57 0.68 7.56
N GLN A 12 -3.40 -0.31 8.43
CA GLN A 12 -2.71 -0.14 9.70
C GLN A 12 -1.23 0.25 9.49
N ALA A 13 -0.53 -0.44 8.60
CA ALA A 13 0.86 -0.13 8.26
C ALA A 13 1.00 1.30 7.71
N ARG A 14 0.16 1.69 6.74
CA ARG A 14 0.15 3.04 6.17
C ARG A 14 -0.09 4.12 7.24
N LEU A 15 -1.10 3.92 8.08
CA LEU A 15 -1.43 4.86 9.16
C LEU A 15 -0.32 4.93 10.22
N SER A 16 0.37 3.82 10.50
CA SER A 16 1.52 3.81 11.43
C SER A 16 2.69 4.66 10.95
N HIS A 17 2.85 4.81 9.63
CA HIS A 17 3.82 5.72 9.03
C HIS A 17 3.30 7.15 8.85
N GLY A 18 2.04 7.43 9.23
CA GLY A 18 1.39 8.74 9.04
C GLY A 18 1.15 9.09 7.58
N TRP A 19 1.04 8.10 6.69
CA TRP A 19 0.87 8.34 5.26
C TRP A 19 -0.59 8.46 4.86
N GLU A 20 -0.87 9.41 3.97
CA GLU A 20 -2.10 9.44 3.19
C GLU A 20 -2.11 8.37 2.10
N LEU A 21 -3.29 8.03 1.58
CA LEU A 21 -3.43 6.96 0.59
C LEU A 21 -2.68 7.29 -0.73
N VAL A 22 -2.69 8.56 -1.13
CA VAL A 22 -1.93 9.06 -2.29
C VAL A 22 -0.42 8.93 -2.08
N GLU A 23 0.05 9.09 -0.85
CA GLU A 23 1.45 8.96 -0.49
C GLU A 23 1.92 7.50 -0.56
N LEU A 24 1.07 6.55 -0.17
CA LEU A 24 1.32 5.13 -0.39
C LEU A 24 1.37 4.79 -1.89
N ALA A 25 0.38 5.28 -2.66
CA ALA A 25 0.33 5.04 -4.10
C ALA A 25 1.58 5.57 -4.84
N LEU A 26 2.08 6.76 -4.46
CA LEU A 26 3.32 7.31 -5.00
C LEU A 26 4.55 6.45 -4.67
N ARG A 27 4.62 5.88 -3.46
CA ARG A 27 5.71 4.99 -3.05
C ARG A 27 5.68 3.67 -3.80
N VAL A 28 4.48 3.08 -3.97
CA VAL A 28 4.27 1.87 -4.79
C VAL A 28 4.74 2.14 -6.22
N LYS A 29 4.31 3.27 -6.80
CA LYS A 29 4.75 3.66 -8.14
C LYS A 29 6.27 3.79 -8.23
N PHE A 30 6.89 4.48 -7.28
CA PHE A 30 8.33 4.67 -7.26
C PHE A 30 9.10 3.33 -7.21
N ILE A 31 8.68 2.40 -6.35
CA ILE A 31 9.30 1.08 -6.25
C ILE A 31 9.11 0.28 -7.54
N ALA A 32 7.90 0.27 -8.10
CA ALA A 32 7.66 -0.43 -9.37
C ALA A 32 8.51 0.15 -10.51
N ASP A 33 8.58 1.48 -10.63
CA ASP A 33 9.41 2.14 -11.64
C ASP A 33 10.90 1.79 -11.44
N ALA A 34 11.37 1.69 -10.19
CA ALA A 34 12.73 1.28 -9.87
C ALA A 34 13.03 -0.19 -10.21
N LEU A 35 12.01 -1.05 -10.23
CA LEU A 35 12.10 -2.45 -10.65
C LEU A 35 11.90 -2.63 -12.17
N GLY A 36 11.60 -1.55 -12.90
CA GLY A 36 11.26 -1.62 -14.33
C GLY A 36 9.88 -2.22 -14.59
N GLU A 37 9.01 -2.27 -13.59
CA GLU A 37 7.64 -2.77 -13.71
C GLU A 37 6.69 -1.68 -14.20
N THR A 38 5.67 -2.08 -14.97
CA THR A 38 4.61 -1.15 -15.36
C THR A 38 3.59 -1.04 -14.23
N THR A 39 3.43 0.15 -13.68
CA THR A 39 2.32 0.46 -12.78
C THR A 39 1.23 1.28 -13.48
N PRO A 40 -0.03 1.18 -13.01
CA PRO A 40 -1.07 2.11 -13.44
C PRO A 40 -0.74 3.55 -13.06
N LYS A 41 -1.58 4.47 -13.54
CA LYS A 41 -1.55 5.85 -13.07
C LYS A 41 -1.81 5.89 -11.57
N VAL A 42 -1.20 6.87 -10.90
CA VAL A 42 -1.33 7.05 -9.44
C VAL A 42 -2.79 7.12 -8.99
N GLY A 43 -3.68 7.76 -9.77
CA GLY A 43 -5.11 7.81 -9.44
C GLY A 43 -5.79 6.43 -9.42
N ASP A 44 -5.40 5.53 -10.31
CA ASP A 44 -5.93 4.16 -10.35
C ASP A 44 -5.40 3.36 -9.14
N LEU A 45 -4.12 3.53 -8.81
CA LEU A 45 -3.51 2.93 -7.60
C LEU A 45 -4.21 3.38 -6.33
N VAL A 46 -4.49 4.68 -6.18
CA VAL A 46 -5.24 5.22 -5.03
C VAL A 46 -6.62 4.57 -4.94
N THR A 47 -7.31 4.41 -6.06
CA THR A 47 -8.64 3.79 -6.11
C THR A 47 -8.58 2.32 -5.69
N SER A 48 -7.65 1.54 -6.27
CA SER A 48 -7.47 0.13 -5.91
C SER A 48 -7.11 -0.05 -4.43
N LEU A 49 -6.19 0.76 -3.90
CA LEU A 49 -5.82 0.72 -2.49
C LEU A 49 -7.00 1.12 -1.58
N PHE A 50 -7.81 2.11 -1.98
CA PHE A 50 -9.00 2.50 -1.23
C PHE A 50 -10.02 1.36 -1.13
N LEU A 51 -10.33 0.72 -2.27
CA LEU A 51 -11.26 -0.39 -2.35
C LEU A 51 -10.77 -1.59 -1.53
N TRP A 52 -9.47 -1.86 -1.56
CA TRP A 52 -8.92 -2.94 -0.75
C TRP A 52 -8.94 -2.64 0.75
N GLU A 53 -8.52 -1.43 1.16
CA GLU A 53 -8.51 -1.04 2.57
C GLU A 53 -9.91 -0.98 3.20
N ASN A 54 -10.94 -0.62 2.41
CA ASN A 54 -12.28 -0.32 2.94
C ASN A 54 -13.35 -1.31 2.52
N GLN A 55 -13.24 -1.92 1.34
CA GLN A 55 -14.23 -2.84 0.78
C GLN A 55 -13.72 -4.28 0.67
N ARG A 56 -12.46 -4.54 1.06
CA ARG A 56 -11.81 -5.86 1.00
C ARG A 56 -11.80 -6.48 -0.41
N GLU A 57 -11.79 -5.65 -1.45
CA GLU A 57 -11.57 -6.14 -2.81
C GLU A 57 -10.18 -6.75 -2.94
N GLN A 58 -10.04 -7.84 -3.71
CA GLN A 58 -8.72 -8.38 -4.01
C GLN A 58 -7.96 -7.39 -4.90
N VAL A 59 -6.76 -7.02 -4.48
CA VAL A 59 -5.80 -6.37 -5.36
C VAL A 59 -5.07 -7.42 -6.20
N PRO A 60 -4.55 -7.04 -7.38
CA PRO A 60 -3.64 -7.91 -8.13
C PRO A 60 -2.46 -8.34 -7.25
N THR A 61 -2.04 -9.60 -7.35
CA THR A 61 -0.91 -10.16 -6.58
C THR A 61 0.39 -9.37 -6.75
N SER A 62 0.58 -8.73 -7.91
CA SER A 62 1.72 -7.84 -8.14
C SER A 62 1.75 -6.65 -7.18
N TYR A 63 0.60 -6.14 -6.71
CA TYR A 63 0.57 -5.03 -5.78
C TYR A 63 0.92 -5.46 -4.37
N GLU A 64 0.54 -6.66 -3.95
CA GLU A 64 0.92 -7.20 -2.63
C GLU A 64 2.45 -7.26 -2.52
N ALA A 65 3.13 -7.81 -3.53
CA ALA A 65 4.59 -7.86 -3.57
C ALA A 65 5.23 -6.46 -3.55
N LEU A 66 4.69 -5.51 -4.33
CA LEU A 66 5.18 -4.13 -4.35
C LEU A 66 4.98 -3.43 -3.00
N LEU A 67 3.88 -3.70 -2.30
CA LEU A 67 3.60 -3.12 -0.99
C LEU A 67 4.50 -3.67 0.10
N ASP A 68 4.76 -4.98 0.08
CA ASP A 68 5.74 -5.59 0.98
C ASP A 68 7.12 -4.94 0.80
N LEU A 69 7.53 -4.72 -0.45
CA LEU A 69 8.77 -4.01 -0.77
C LEU A 69 8.76 -2.55 -0.33
N VAL A 70 7.64 -1.85 -0.47
CA VAL A 70 7.48 -0.48 0.04
C VAL A 70 7.64 -0.48 1.56
N PHE A 71 6.88 -1.29 2.29
CA PHE A 71 6.96 -1.28 3.75
C PHE A 71 8.34 -1.73 4.26
N ASP A 72 8.98 -2.70 3.61
CA ASP A 72 10.35 -3.10 3.93
C ASP A 72 11.35 -1.96 3.71
N ALA A 73 11.29 -1.29 2.56
CA ALA A 73 12.19 -0.18 2.21
C ALA A 73 12.08 1.02 3.17
N TYR A 74 10.87 1.29 3.68
CA TYR A 74 10.61 2.43 4.56
C TYR A 74 10.67 2.09 6.06
N THR A 75 10.59 0.81 6.43
CA THR A 75 10.85 0.36 7.81
C THR A 75 12.34 0.28 8.12
N ARG A 76 13.17 -0.14 7.14
CA ARG A 76 14.64 -0.25 7.31
C ARG A 76 15.39 1.10 7.38
N ARG A 77 14.70 2.23 7.21
CA ARG A 77 15.30 3.58 7.18
C ARG A 77 15.19 4.38 8.49
N VAL A 78 15.03 3.73 9.64
CA VAL A 78 15.21 4.39 10.95
C VAL A 78 16.58 4.05 11.53
N PRO A 79 17.65 4.81 11.22
CA PRO A 79 18.77 4.90 12.15
C PRO A 79 18.28 5.63 13.40
N ALA A 80 18.52 5.03 14.57
CA ALA A 80 18.30 5.64 15.88
C ALA A 80 19.13 6.92 16.06
#